data_AF-A0A0N5BQB9-F1
#
_entry.id   AF-A0A0N5BQB9-F1
#
_cell.length_a   1.000
_cell.length_b   1.000
_cell.length_c   1.000
_cell.angle_alpha   90.00
_cell.angle_beta   90.00
_cell.angle_gamma   90.00
#
_symmetry.space_group_name_H-M   'P 1'
#
loop_
_entity.id
_entity.type
_entity.pdbx_description
1 polymer ?
#
loop_
_entity_poly.entity_id
_entity_poly.type
_entity_poly.pdbx_seq_one_letter_code
_entity_poly.pdbx_strand_id
1 'polypeptide(L)'
;MKKKNFLEAQKKFEAILKFPEHKDNAYPHLALGVIWLEQLYKPNRNKEKDEENMSRAFEMFQKVLRNHPKNVYAGNCMGILLTFIGSYEEARECFSEVREVLFDEKGPWLNLAYVYGLLKNYLNAIRMYKAAIEKFGLDTDSDVLLALGRMYWKVEDYNNALDYMLQAVQHDPLNLYAKYNVAKIYAKLGLRIMESPNQSLSDLDKAIGYFEEAKLAFDDVHGSMKSSSDMKMKWKHINIDHLTEEHSNCEDYLIQANSKRPQIVEIERAREESRRKQREIMLKLEEEKIAQMKIQESQDLERQNRLRDLRNEFLNMNKDALRVPVKDDMSFHFFIL
;
A
#
# COMPACT_ATOMS: atom_id res chain seq x y z
N MET A 1 29.13 3.01 22.33
CA MET A 1 28.69 1.63 22.70
C MET A 1 29.76 1.00 23.58
N LYS A 2 29.44 0.60 24.82
CA LYS A 2 30.36 -0.22 25.64
C LYS A 2 30.61 -1.52 24.89
N LYS A 3 31.87 -1.90 24.63
CA LYS A 3 32.21 -3.20 24.05
C LYS A 3 31.62 -4.29 24.96
N LYS A 4 30.57 -4.98 24.52
CA LYS A 4 30.04 -6.16 25.20
C LYS A 4 31.15 -7.22 25.17
N ASN A 5 31.85 -7.42 26.28
CA ASN A 5 32.92 -8.43 26.37
C ASN A 5 32.30 -9.81 26.62
N PHE A 6 31.65 -10.36 25.59
CA PHE A 6 30.94 -11.64 25.66
C PHE A 6 31.84 -12.80 26.10
N LEU A 7 33.12 -12.77 25.73
CA LEU A 7 34.09 -13.79 26.10
C LEU A 7 34.38 -13.80 27.61
N GLU A 8 34.48 -12.62 28.22
CA GLU A 8 34.71 -12.50 29.66
C GLU A 8 33.45 -12.88 30.45
N ALA A 9 32.27 -12.48 29.96
CA ALA A 9 30.99 -12.89 30.54
C ALA A 9 30.82 -14.42 30.49
N GLN A 10 31.13 -15.04 29.35
CA GLN A 10 31.07 -16.49 29.18
C GLN A 10 31.96 -17.21 30.21
N LYS A 11 33.24 -16.81 30.34
CA LYS A 11 34.17 -17.41 31.31
C LYS A 11 33.68 -17.28 32.75
N LYS A 12 33.06 -16.15 33.10
CA LYS A 12 32.50 -15.91 34.44
C LYS A 12 31.32 -16.85 34.74
N PHE A 13 30.39 -17.02 33.79
CA PHE A 13 29.26 -17.93 33.97
C PHE A 13 29.68 -19.41 33.97
N GLU A 14 30.64 -19.80 33.13
CA GLU A 14 31.24 -21.14 33.17
C GLU A 14 31.93 -21.41 34.51
N ALA A 15 32.62 -20.42 35.09
CA ALA A 15 33.24 -20.56 36.40
C ALA A 15 32.21 -20.74 37.53
N ILE A 16 31.08 -20.03 37.47
CA ILE A 16 29.97 -20.19 38.44
C ILE A 16 29.43 -21.63 38.42
N LEU A 17 29.28 -22.22 37.22
CA LEU A 17 28.76 -23.58 37.06
C LEU A 17 29.73 -24.69 37.52
N LYS A 18 31.00 -24.36 37.79
CA LYS A 18 31.95 -25.32 38.39
C LYS A 18 31.68 -25.57 39.87
N PHE A 19 30.99 -24.66 40.55
CA PHE A 19 30.60 -24.85 41.94
C PHE A 19 29.38 -25.79 42.01
N PRO A 20 29.44 -26.89 42.78
CA PRO A 20 28.34 -27.86 42.85
C PRO A 20 26.99 -27.24 43.24
N GLU A 21 27.01 -26.22 44.12
CA GLU A 21 25.83 -25.50 44.60
C GLU A 21 25.08 -24.72 43.51
N HIS A 22 25.76 -24.39 42.41
CA HIS A 22 25.19 -23.61 41.30
C HIS A 22 25.02 -24.43 40.03
N LYS A 23 25.30 -25.74 40.09
CA LYS A 23 25.23 -26.64 38.93
C LYS A 23 23.83 -26.72 38.32
N ASP A 24 22.77 -26.54 39.11
CA ASP A 24 21.39 -26.56 38.63
C ASP A 24 20.76 -25.16 38.54
N ASN A 25 21.55 -24.10 38.76
CA ASN A 25 21.05 -22.74 38.70
C ASN A 25 20.66 -22.36 37.26
N ALA A 26 19.40 -21.93 37.09
CA ALA A 26 18.85 -21.52 35.81
C ALA A 26 19.58 -20.32 35.19
N TYR A 27 20.03 -19.36 36.00
CA TYR A 27 20.49 -18.07 35.53
C TYR A 27 21.82 -18.15 34.74
N PRO A 28 22.88 -18.83 35.23
CA PRO A 28 24.11 -18.99 34.44
C PRO A 28 23.90 -19.78 33.14
N HIS A 29 23.04 -20.82 33.15
CA HIS A 29 22.70 -21.57 31.94
C HIS A 29 21.97 -20.68 30.92
N LEU A 30 20.95 -19.93 31.36
CA LEU A 30 20.23 -18.99 30.51
C LEU A 30 21.18 -17.94 29.91
N ALA A 31 22.05 -17.35 30.75
CA ALA A 31 23.02 -16.36 30.32
C ALA A 31 24.02 -16.92 29.30
N LEU A 32 24.55 -18.13 29.51
CA LEU A 32 25.41 -18.80 28.54
C LEU A 32 24.68 -19.07 27.23
N GLY A 33 23.45 -19.57 27.27
CA GLY A 33 22.63 -19.80 26.08
C GLY A 33 22.40 -18.51 25.28
N VAL A 34 22.09 -17.41 25.95
CA VAL A 34 21.94 -16.09 25.31
C VAL A 34 23.27 -15.60 24.71
N ILE A 35 24.40 -15.82 25.38
CA ILE A 35 25.72 -15.48 24.83
C ILE A 35 26.00 -16.27 23.54
N TRP A 36 25.68 -17.56 23.51
CA TRP A 36 25.84 -18.39 22.30
C TRP A 36 24.90 -17.94 21.18
N LEU A 37 23.66 -17.59 21.51
CA LEU A 37 22.67 -17.07 20.55
C LEU A 37 23.12 -15.72 19.95
N GLU A 38 23.62 -14.80 20.78
CA GLU A 38 24.15 -13.50 20.35
C GLU A 38 25.34 -13.62 19.40
N GLN A 39 26.13 -14.71 19.50
CA GLN A 39 27.22 -14.96 18.57
C GLN A 39 26.73 -15.27 17.15
N LEU A 40 25.50 -15.77 16.99
CA LEU A 40 24.88 -16.05 15.68
C LEU A 40 24.52 -14.78 14.90
N TYR A 41 24.28 -13.66 15.60
CA TYR A 41 23.95 -12.38 14.97
C TYR A 41 25.19 -11.61 14.45
N LYS A 42 26.41 -12.15 14.64
CA LYS A 42 27.62 -11.49 14.16
C LYS A 42 27.68 -11.49 12.63
N PRO A 43 28.10 -10.38 12.00
CA PRO A 43 28.11 -10.25 10.54
C PRO A 43 29.09 -11.19 9.80
N ASN A 44 30.08 -11.76 10.49
CA ASN A 44 31.01 -12.76 9.92
C ASN A 44 30.55 -14.18 10.31
N ARG A 45 29.49 -14.65 9.66
CA ARG A 45 28.92 -15.98 9.89
C ARG A 45 29.84 -17.07 9.34
N ASN A 46 30.08 -18.10 10.14
CA ASN A 46 30.73 -19.33 9.69
C ASN A 46 29.75 -20.46 10.00
N LYS A 47 29.30 -21.16 8.95
CA LYS A 47 28.25 -22.17 9.06
C LYS A 47 28.54 -23.25 10.11
N GLU A 48 29.78 -23.73 10.18
CA GLU A 48 30.19 -24.76 11.17
C GLU A 48 30.13 -24.21 12.60
N LYS A 49 30.58 -22.96 12.80
CA LYS A 49 30.51 -22.30 14.11
C LYS A 49 29.08 -21.96 14.49
N ASP A 50 28.24 -21.63 13.53
CA ASP A 50 26.82 -21.35 13.74
C ASP A 50 26.10 -22.63 14.22
N GLU A 51 26.36 -23.79 13.61
CA GLU A 51 25.81 -25.09 14.03
C GLU A 51 26.27 -25.49 15.44
N GLU A 52 27.56 -25.29 15.75
CA GLU A 52 28.10 -25.52 17.09
C GLU A 52 27.46 -24.60 18.14
N ASN A 53 27.37 -23.30 17.84
CA ASN A 53 26.77 -22.30 18.73
C ASN A 53 25.27 -22.56 18.95
N MET A 54 24.53 -22.95 17.91
CA MET A 54 23.12 -23.34 18.00
C MET A 54 22.96 -24.56 18.91
N SER A 55 23.80 -25.57 18.75
CA SER A 55 23.77 -26.78 19.57
C SER A 55 24.05 -26.49 21.05
N ARG A 56 25.05 -25.65 21.33
CA ARG A 56 25.39 -25.22 22.70
C ARG A 56 24.27 -24.38 23.32
N ALA A 57 23.67 -23.45 22.56
CA ALA A 57 22.54 -22.66 23.03
C ALA A 57 21.34 -23.56 23.37
N PHE A 58 21.05 -24.54 22.50
CA PHE A 58 19.97 -25.51 22.72
C PHE A 58 20.18 -26.29 24.01
N GLU A 59 21.38 -26.84 24.23
CA GLU A 59 21.69 -27.61 25.43
C GLU A 59 21.49 -26.78 26.71
N MET A 60 21.93 -25.52 26.70
CA MET A 60 21.77 -24.62 27.86
C MET A 60 20.30 -24.33 28.14
N PHE A 61 19.52 -23.96 27.12
CA PHE A 61 18.09 -23.68 27.31
C PHE A 61 17.30 -24.93 27.70
N GLN A 62 17.65 -26.09 27.14
CA GLN A 62 17.02 -27.36 27.48
C GLN A 62 17.28 -27.74 28.95
N LYS A 63 18.50 -27.53 29.48
CA LYS A 63 18.80 -27.73 30.90
C LYS A 63 17.93 -26.84 31.80
N VAL A 64 17.77 -25.56 31.43
CA VAL A 64 16.91 -24.64 32.18
C VAL A 64 15.46 -25.11 32.17
N LEU A 65 14.93 -25.51 31.01
CA LEU A 65 13.54 -25.96 30.89
C LEU A 65 13.29 -27.32 31.56
N ARG A 66 14.28 -28.21 31.65
CA ARG A 66 14.16 -29.46 32.42
C ARG A 66 14.04 -29.21 33.92
N ASN A 67 14.85 -28.29 34.45
CA ASN A 67 14.85 -27.97 35.88
C ASN A 67 13.71 -27.00 36.25
N HIS A 68 13.34 -26.11 35.33
CA HIS A 68 12.34 -25.06 35.50
C HIS A 68 11.42 -24.98 34.27
N PRO A 69 10.44 -25.89 34.12
CA PRO A 69 9.62 -25.99 32.92
C PRO A 69 8.73 -24.76 32.66
N LYS A 70 8.49 -23.93 33.68
CA LYS A 70 7.71 -22.68 33.56
C LYS A 70 8.60 -21.43 33.35
N ASN A 71 9.89 -21.59 33.05
CA ASN A 71 10.77 -20.47 32.83
C ASN A 71 10.51 -19.83 31.45
N VAL A 72 9.75 -18.74 31.46
CA VAL A 72 9.31 -18.06 30.23
C VAL A 72 10.46 -17.42 29.45
N TYR A 73 11.53 -16.98 30.12
CA TYR A 73 12.72 -16.43 29.44
C TYR A 73 13.46 -17.51 28.67
N ALA A 74 13.60 -18.71 29.25
CA ALA A 74 14.17 -19.85 28.55
C ALA A 74 13.29 -20.30 27.38
N GLY A 75 11.95 -20.28 27.56
CA GLY A 75 11.00 -20.49 26.46
C GLY A 75 11.18 -19.48 25.33
N ASN A 76 11.22 -18.18 25.63
CA ASN A 76 11.43 -17.13 24.63
C ASN A 76 12.75 -17.32 23.88
N CYS A 77 13.85 -17.59 24.59
CA CYS A 77 15.14 -17.85 23.95
C CYS A 77 15.14 -19.14 23.10
N MET A 78 14.43 -20.18 23.54
CA MET A 78 14.23 -21.40 22.75
C MET A 78 13.45 -21.10 21.47
N GLY A 79 12.39 -20.29 21.52
CA GLY A 79 11.65 -19.84 20.33
C GLY A 79 12.54 -19.09 19.33
N ILE A 80 13.43 -18.22 19.81
CA ILE A 80 14.39 -17.51 18.94
C ILE A 80 15.35 -18.52 18.29
N LEU A 81 15.85 -19.48 19.07
CA LEU A 81 16.74 -20.52 18.56
C LEU A 81 16.06 -21.42 17.52
N LEU A 82 14.82 -21.84 17.76
CA LEU A 82 14.01 -22.61 16.80
C LEU A 82 13.80 -21.83 15.50
N THR A 83 13.59 -20.51 15.61
CA THR A 83 13.50 -19.61 14.45
C THR A 83 14.80 -19.61 13.64
N PHE A 84 15.97 -19.63 14.28
CA PHE A 84 17.25 -19.74 13.59
C PHE A 84 17.48 -21.08 12.90
N ILE A 85 17.02 -22.17 13.53
CA ILE A 85 17.13 -23.54 13.00
C ILE A 85 16.20 -23.72 11.78
N GLY A 86 15.12 -22.93 11.69
CA GLY A 86 14.13 -23.02 10.62
C GLY A 86 12.85 -23.77 11.02
N SER A 87 12.75 -24.19 12.28
CA SER A 87 11.57 -24.82 12.89
C SER A 87 10.54 -23.75 13.26
N TYR A 88 9.92 -23.16 12.25
CA TYR A 88 9.07 -21.98 12.42
C TYR A 88 7.73 -22.29 13.10
N GLU A 89 7.16 -23.48 12.93
CA GLU A 89 5.89 -23.81 13.58
C GLU A 89 6.05 -24.09 15.07
N GLU A 90 7.12 -24.78 15.45
CA GLU A 90 7.46 -24.98 16.85
C GLU A 90 7.84 -23.64 17.52
N ALA A 91 8.54 -22.75 16.80
CA ALA A 91 8.81 -21.40 17.27
C ALA A 91 7.53 -20.60 17.49
N ARG A 92 6.54 -20.73 16.58
CA ARG A 92 5.24 -20.05 16.69
C ARG A 92 4.48 -20.49 17.94
N GLU A 93 4.42 -21.81 18.20
CA GLU A 93 3.78 -22.36 19.39
C GLU A 93 4.48 -21.86 20.66
N CYS A 94 5.81 -21.93 20.69
CA CYS A 94 6.60 -21.47 21.82
C CYS A 94 6.38 -19.97 22.10
N PHE A 95 6.42 -19.11 21.08
CA PHE A 95 6.15 -17.68 21.25
C PHE A 95 4.71 -17.37 21.62
N SER A 96 3.74 -18.20 21.21
CA SER A 96 2.34 -18.03 21.59
C SER A 96 2.15 -18.25 23.10
N GLU A 97 2.73 -19.33 23.64
CA GLU A 97 2.72 -19.60 25.09
C GLU A 97 3.47 -18.52 25.88
N VAL A 98 4.65 -18.11 25.39
CA VAL A 98 5.45 -17.04 26.00
C VAL A 98 4.68 -15.73 26.06
N ARG A 99 3.94 -15.38 24.99
CA ARG A 99 3.12 -14.17 24.92
C ARG A 99 1.94 -14.21 25.90
N GLU A 100 1.33 -15.37 26.14
CA GLU A 100 0.24 -15.49 27.12
C GLU A 100 0.70 -15.14 28.54
N VAL A 101 1.94 -15.51 28.90
CA VAL A 101 2.50 -15.19 30.21
C VAL A 101 3.11 -13.78 30.26
N LEU A 102 3.79 -13.36 29.19
CA LEU A 102 4.42 -12.04 29.05
C LEU A 102 3.57 -11.11 28.17
N PHE A 103 2.27 -11.03 28.49
CA PHE A 103 1.29 -10.29 27.68
C PHE A 103 1.60 -8.79 27.55
N ASP A 104 2.25 -8.20 28.56
CA ASP A 104 2.58 -6.78 28.65
C ASP A 104 4.02 -6.45 28.25
N GLU A 105 4.76 -7.41 27.70
CA GLU A 105 6.10 -7.20 27.17
C GLU A 105 6.08 -7.15 25.64
N LYS A 106 6.80 -6.21 25.03
CA LYS A 106 6.83 -6.07 23.56
C LYS A 106 7.53 -7.22 22.83
N GLY A 107 8.54 -7.82 23.45
CA GLY A 107 9.41 -8.83 22.82
C GLY A 107 8.65 -10.02 22.21
N PRO A 108 7.82 -10.73 23.00
CA PRO A 108 7.03 -11.86 22.50
C PRO A 108 6.09 -11.52 21.34
N TRP A 109 5.49 -10.32 21.34
CA TRP A 109 4.62 -9.86 20.26
C TRP A 109 5.39 -9.68 18.95
N LEU A 110 6.54 -9.01 19.01
CA LEU A 110 7.40 -8.79 17.84
C LEU A 110 8.00 -10.10 17.32
N ASN A 111 8.44 -10.99 18.23
CA ASN A 111 8.97 -12.30 17.87
C ASN A 111 7.92 -13.17 17.17
N LEU A 112 6.68 -13.20 17.70
CA LEU A 112 5.59 -13.94 17.08
C LEU A 112 5.19 -13.33 15.72
N ALA A 113 5.15 -12.01 15.60
CA ALA A 113 4.91 -11.33 14.33
C ALA A 113 5.98 -11.67 13.27
N TYR A 114 7.25 -11.70 13.68
CA TYR A 114 8.36 -12.09 12.84
C TYR A 114 8.23 -13.54 12.35
N VAL A 115 7.91 -14.49 13.25
CA VAL A 115 7.69 -15.90 12.89
C VAL A 115 6.50 -16.08 11.94
N TYR A 116 5.39 -15.35 12.13
CA TYR A 116 4.30 -15.35 11.15
C TYR A 116 4.76 -14.91 9.76
N GLY A 117 5.66 -13.91 9.68
CA GLY A 117 6.27 -13.48 8.42
C GLY A 117 7.11 -14.58 7.76
N LEU A 118 7.87 -15.34 8.55
CA LEU A 118 8.68 -16.47 8.06
C LEU A 118 7.82 -17.65 7.57
N LEU A 119 6.67 -17.89 8.24
CA LEU A 119 5.64 -18.84 7.81
C LEU A 119 4.85 -18.36 6.58
N LYS A 120 5.19 -17.21 6.01
CA LYS A 120 4.46 -16.55 4.91
C LYS A 120 3.00 -16.21 5.25
N ASN A 121 2.66 -16.19 6.53
CA ASN A 121 1.36 -15.75 7.03
C ASN A 121 1.39 -14.23 7.24
N TYR A 122 1.55 -13.49 6.13
CA TYR A 122 1.83 -12.06 6.17
C TYR A 122 0.68 -11.25 6.78
N LEU A 123 -0.57 -11.66 6.57
CA LEU A 123 -1.73 -10.96 7.15
C LEU A 123 -1.75 -11.03 8.68
N ASN A 124 -1.45 -12.19 9.27
CA ASN A 124 -1.34 -12.30 10.72
C ASN A 124 -0.10 -11.58 11.25
N ALA A 125 1.02 -11.59 10.51
CA ALA A 125 2.20 -10.80 10.86
C ALA A 125 1.87 -9.30 10.92
N ILE A 126 1.18 -8.76 9.90
CA ILE A 126 0.72 -7.35 9.87
C ILE A 126 -0.16 -7.05 11.08
N ARG A 127 -1.15 -7.90 11.38
CA ARG A 127 -2.03 -7.72 12.55
C ARG A 127 -1.26 -7.69 13.86
N MET A 128 -0.27 -8.58 14.03
CA MET A 128 0.55 -8.64 15.23
C MET A 128 1.48 -7.43 15.37
N TYR A 129 2.12 -6.99 14.28
CA TYR A 129 2.94 -5.78 14.31
C TYR A 129 2.10 -4.53 14.61
N LYS A 130 0.94 -4.35 13.97
CA LYS A 130 0.06 -3.20 14.26
C LYS A 130 -0.43 -3.21 15.71
N ALA A 131 -0.84 -4.37 16.22
CA ALA A 131 -1.25 -4.51 17.62
C ALA A 131 -0.09 -4.20 18.59
N ALA A 132 1.14 -4.62 18.27
CA ALA A 132 2.31 -4.31 19.08
C ALA A 132 2.64 -2.81 19.05
N ILE A 133 2.54 -2.16 17.89
CA ILE A 133 2.75 -0.71 17.75
C ILE A 133 1.75 0.07 18.62
N GLU A 134 0.47 -0.27 18.52
CA GLU A 134 -0.59 0.38 19.28
C GLU A 134 -0.47 0.13 20.79
N LYS A 135 -0.22 -1.12 21.19
CA LYS A 135 -0.15 -1.51 22.61
C LYS A 135 1.07 -0.92 23.32
N PHE A 136 2.22 -0.87 22.66
CA PHE A 136 3.50 -0.53 23.29
C PHE A 136 4.08 0.82 22.87
N GLY A 137 3.37 1.61 22.06
CA GLY A 137 3.85 2.90 21.56
C GLY A 137 5.13 2.77 20.74
N LEU A 138 5.11 1.88 19.73
CA LEU A 138 6.27 1.62 18.85
C LEU A 138 6.18 2.36 17.52
N ASP A 139 5.39 3.43 17.46
CA ASP A 139 5.18 4.26 16.28
C ASP A 139 6.45 5.00 15.84
N THR A 140 7.41 5.20 16.76
CA THR A 140 8.72 5.79 16.43
C THR A 140 9.84 4.75 16.25
N ASP A 141 9.55 3.46 16.41
CA ASP A 141 10.57 2.41 16.34
C ASP A 141 10.82 2.03 14.86
N SER A 142 11.93 2.54 14.31
CA SER A 142 12.29 2.32 12.91
C SER A 142 12.38 0.84 12.53
N ASP A 143 12.82 -0.05 13.42
CA ASP A 143 12.99 -1.46 13.09
C ASP A 143 11.63 -2.17 12.98
N VAL A 144 10.68 -1.81 13.85
CA VAL A 144 9.31 -2.33 13.83
C VAL A 144 8.54 -1.81 12.62
N LEU A 145 8.63 -0.51 12.33
CA LEU A 145 8.03 0.10 11.14
C LEU A 145 8.56 -0.53 9.84
N LEU A 146 9.88 -0.73 9.76
CA LEU A 146 10.52 -1.41 8.65
C LEU A 146 10.03 -2.85 8.51
N ALA A 147 9.93 -3.61 9.61
CA ALA A 147 9.41 -4.97 9.60
C ALA A 147 7.95 -5.04 9.12
N LEU A 148 7.10 -4.11 9.55
CA LEU A 148 5.72 -3.99 9.09
C LEU A 148 5.65 -3.64 7.60
N GLY A 149 6.43 -2.65 7.15
CA GLY A 149 6.52 -2.29 5.72
C GLY A 149 6.95 -3.47 4.84
N ARG A 150 7.88 -4.31 5.33
CA ARG A 150 8.28 -5.55 4.63
C ARG A 150 7.13 -6.56 4.54
N MET A 151 6.25 -6.64 5.54
CA MET A 151 5.09 -7.52 5.45
C MET A 151 4.08 -7.02 4.43
N TYR A 152 3.82 -5.71 4.38
CA TYR A 152 2.96 -5.11 3.33
C TYR A 152 3.54 -5.31 1.93
N TRP A 153 4.86 -5.17 1.77
CA TRP A 153 5.55 -5.49 0.52
C TRP A 153 5.28 -6.93 0.07
N LYS A 154 5.29 -7.90 0.99
CA LYS A 154 5.03 -9.32 0.69
C LYS A 154 3.58 -9.62 0.31
N VAL A 155 2.64 -8.77 0.70
CA VAL A 155 1.22 -8.84 0.30
C VAL A 155 0.96 -8.01 -0.97
N GLU A 156 1.99 -7.40 -1.56
CA GLU A 156 1.91 -6.54 -2.75
C GLU A 156 1.07 -5.26 -2.56
N ASP A 157 0.88 -4.87 -1.29
CA ASP A 157 0.31 -3.59 -0.92
C ASP A 157 1.42 -2.54 -0.81
N TYR A 158 1.89 -2.11 -1.98
CA TYR A 158 3.04 -1.22 -2.09
C TYR A 158 2.79 0.19 -1.53
N ASN A 159 1.53 0.64 -1.47
CA ASN A 159 1.19 1.95 -0.92
C ASN A 159 1.39 1.98 0.60
N ASN A 160 0.84 1.00 1.31
CA ASN A 160 1.06 0.88 2.76
C ASN A 160 2.53 0.53 3.07
N ALA A 161 3.17 -0.29 2.23
CA ALA A 161 4.60 -0.57 2.37
C ALA A 161 5.43 0.72 2.29
N LEU A 162 5.12 1.61 1.33
CA LEU A 162 5.83 2.88 1.16
C LEU A 162 5.67 3.77 2.39
N ASP A 163 4.43 3.97 2.86
CA ASP A 163 4.13 4.85 3.99
C ASP A 163 4.90 4.45 5.26
N TYR A 164 4.81 3.18 5.67
CA TYR A 164 5.53 2.69 6.85
C TYR A 164 7.06 2.72 6.68
N MET A 165 7.58 2.48 5.47
CA MET A 165 9.02 2.57 5.24
C MET A 165 9.53 4.01 5.22
N LEU A 166 8.74 4.97 4.73
CA LEU A 166 9.07 6.40 4.82
C LEU A 166 9.08 6.87 6.27
N GLN A 167 8.11 6.45 7.08
CA GLN A 167 8.12 6.70 8.54
C GLN A 167 9.37 6.11 9.20
N ALA A 168 9.78 4.88 8.82
CA ALA A 168 11.02 4.28 9.31
C ALA A 168 12.25 5.12 8.95
N VAL A 169 12.36 5.60 7.70
CA VAL A 169 13.44 6.50 7.26
C VAL A 169 13.39 7.85 7.98
N GLN A 170 12.21 8.37 8.30
CA GLN A 170 12.06 9.61 9.06
C GLN A 170 12.61 9.48 10.48
N HIS A 171 12.35 8.35 11.15
CA HIS A 171 12.81 8.09 12.51
C HIS A 171 14.28 7.65 12.60
N ASP A 172 14.80 6.94 11.60
CA ASP A 172 16.24 6.67 11.44
C ASP A 172 16.73 7.01 10.01
N PRO A 173 17.11 8.28 9.76
CA PRO A 173 17.61 8.71 8.45
C PRO A 173 18.94 8.05 8.02
N LEU A 174 19.65 7.40 8.95
CA LEU A 174 20.91 6.69 8.66
C LEU A 174 20.67 5.20 8.34
N ASN A 175 19.43 4.74 8.36
CA ASN A 175 19.06 3.38 7.99
C ASN A 175 19.08 3.21 6.47
N LEU A 176 20.25 2.84 5.93
CA LEU A 176 20.43 2.60 4.50
C LEU A 176 19.57 1.44 3.99
N TYR A 177 19.23 0.48 4.85
CA TYR A 177 18.36 -0.63 4.47
C TYR A 177 16.92 -0.17 4.27
N ALA A 178 16.42 0.73 5.11
CA ALA A 178 15.11 1.35 4.92
C ALA A 178 15.05 2.17 3.62
N LYS A 179 16.06 3.03 3.37
CA LYS A 179 16.17 3.81 2.13
C LYS A 179 16.23 2.94 0.87
N TYR A 180 17.03 1.87 0.91
CA TYR A 180 17.10 0.90 -0.17
C TYR A 180 15.73 0.27 -0.47
N ASN A 181 14.98 -0.13 0.56
CA ASN A 181 13.65 -0.71 0.34
C ASN A 181 12.63 0.33 -0.16
N VAL A 182 12.70 1.59 0.29
CA VAL A 182 11.87 2.69 -0.26
C VAL A 182 12.11 2.85 -1.77
N ALA A 183 13.37 2.87 -2.19
CA ALA A 183 13.73 2.96 -3.61
C ALA A 183 13.12 1.81 -4.44
N LYS A 184 13.20 0.58 -3.93
CA LYS A 184 12.55 -0.59 -4.56
C LYS A 184 11.04 -0.46 -4.63
N ILE A 185 10.41 0.12 -3.60
CA ILE A 185 8.96 0.33 -3.60
C ILE A 185 8.55 1.34 -4.65
N TYR A 186 9.25 2.46 -4.74
CA TYR A 186 9.00 3.45 -5.79
C TYR A 186 9.12 2.85 -7.20
N ALA A 187 10.20 2.09 -7.46
CA ALA A 187 10.36 1.41 -8.74
C ALA A 187 9.19 0.46 -9.04
N LYS A 188 8.72 -0.30 -8.05
CA LYS A 188 7.61 -1.24 -8.23
C LYS A 188 6.25 -0.55 -8.42
N LEU A 189 6.02 0.57 -7.74
CA LEU A 189 4.83 1.40 -7.94
C LEU A 189 4.79 2.00 -9.36
N GLY A 190 5.92 2.55 -9.82
CA GLY A 190 6.06 3.06 -11.19
C GLY A 190 5.79 1.97 -12.23
N LEU A 191 6.36 0.77 -12.04
CA LEU A 191 6.11 -0.39 -12.91
C LEU A 191 4.63 -0.79 -12.96
N ARG A 192 3.95 -0.86 -11.82
CA ARG A 192 2.53 -1.23 -11.76
C ARG A 192 1.65 -0.25 -12.55
N ILE A 193 1.99 1.04 -12.52
CA ILE A 193 1.32 2.05 -13.33
C ILE A 193 1.64 1.83 -14.82
N MET A 194 2.91 1.56 -15.16
CA MET A 194 3.35 1.26 -16.53
C MET A 194 2.84 -0.07 -17.12
N GLU A 195 2.38 -0.99 -16.28
CA GLU A 195 1.74 -2.26 -16.69
C GLU A 195 0.20 -2.12 -16.82
N SER A 196 -0.38 -1.05 -16.27
CA SER A 196 -1.84 -0.84 -16.31
C SER A 196 -2.32 -0.56 -17.75
N PRO A 197 -3.45 -1.13 -18.20
CA PRO A 197 -3.87 -1.08 -19.60
C PRO A 197 -4.42 0.28 -20.07
N ASN A 198 -4.87 1.14 -19.14
CA ASN A 198 -5.45 2.44 -19.44
C ASN A 198 -4.59 3.57 -18.85
N GLN A 199 -3.40 3.77 -19.39
CA GLN A 199 -2.49 4.83 -18.93
C GLN A 199 -3.01 6.20 -19.40
N SER A 200 -3.20 7.10 -18.44
CA SER A 200 -3.35 8.52 -18.71
C SER A 200 -1.99 9.22 -18.66
N LEU A 201 -1.89 10.43 -19.22
CA LEU A 201 -0.70 11.27 -19.03
C LEU A 201 -0.40 11.53 -17.56
N SER A 202 -1.43 11.73 -16.73
CA SER A 202 -1.26 11.93 -15.29
C SER A 202 -0.67 10.70 -14.60
N ASP A 203 -1.08 9.50 -15.00
CA ASP A 203 -0.54 8.27 -14.43
C ASP A 203 0.91 8.06 -14.88
N LEU A 204 1.23 8.38 -16.14
CA LEU A 204 2.61 8.32 -16.63
C LEU A 204 3.51 9.32 -15.90
N ASP A 205 3.05 10.55 -15.67
CA ASP A 205 3.81 11.57 -14.92
C ASP A 205 4.05 11.10 -13.47
N LYS A 206 3.07 10.44 -12.83
CA LYS A 206 3.26 9.81 -11.51
C LYS A 206 4.29 8.68 -11.55
N ALA A 207 4.25 7.83 -12.58
CA ALA A 207 5.21 6.75 -12.73
C ALA A 207 6.63 7.28 -12.91
N ILE A 208 6.81 8.32 -13.72
CA ILE A 208 8.09 9.02 -13.89
C ILE A 208 8.57 9.58 -12.55
N GLY A 209 7.70 10.30 -11.83
CA GLY A 209 8.03 10.83 -10.50
C GLY A 209 8.49 9.73 -9.52
N TYR A 210 7.82 8.57 -9.52
CA TYR A 210 8.27 7.44 -8.70
C TYR A 210 9.65 6.92 -9.12
N PHE A 211 9.93 6.78 -10.41
CA PHE A 211 11.24 6.31 -10.83
C PHE A 211 12.36 7.34 -10.55
N GLU A 212 12.07 8.64 -10.61
CA GLU A 212 13.00 9.70 -10.22
C GLU A 212 13.33 9.64 -8.73
N GLU A 213 12.30 9.49 -7.87
CA GLU A 213 12.47 9.31 -6.42
C GLU A 213 13.24 8.01 -6.10
N ALA A 214 12.96 6.93 -6.82
CA ALA A 214 13.69 5.67 -6.69
C ALA A 214 15.18 5.85 -7.00
N LYS A 215 15.48 6.52 -8.11
CA LYS A 215 16.86 6.81 -8.54
C LYS A 215 17.60 7.64 -7.48
N LEU A 216 17.00 8.74 -7.01
CA LEU A 216 17.59 9.58 -5.97
C LEU A 216 17.90 8.79 -4.69
N ALA A 217 16.98 7.94 -4.26
CA ALA A 217 17.18 7.11 -3.08
C ALA A 217 18.30 6.06 -3.28
N PHE A 218 18.41 5.45 -4.45
CA PHE A 218 19.52 4.54 -4.77
C PHE A 218 20.87 5.25 -4.82
N ASP A 219 20.92 6.45 -5.41
CA ASP A 219 22.12 7.29 -5.46
C ASP A 219 22.59 7.68 -4.04
N ASP A 220 21.67 8.06 -3.16
CA ASP A 220 21.97 8.38 -1.76
C ASP A 220 22.55 7.18 -1.00
N VAL A 221 21.97 5.99 -1.18
CA VAL A 221 22.47 4.75 -0.58
C VAL A 221 23.88 4.43 -1.12
N HIS A 222 24.11 4.54 -2.42
CA HIS A 222 25.41 4.28 -3.05
C HIS A 222 26.48 5.29 -2.58
N GLY A 223 26.14 6.58 -2.51
CA GLY A 223 27.01 7.63 -2.01
C GLY A 223 27.38 7.44 -0.54
N SER A 224 26.40 7.10 0.30
CA SER A 224 26.60 6.79 1.73
C SER A 224 27.49 5.55 1.94
N MET A 225 27.35 4.53 1.10
CA MET A 225 28.15 3.30 1.17
C MET A 225 29.60 3.50 0.72
N LYS A 226 29.84 4.41 -0.24
CA LYS A 226 31.19 4.77 -0.72
C LYS A 226 31.93 5.68 0.26
N SER A 227 31.23 6.61 0.91
CA SER A 227 31.84 7.63 1.77
C SER A 227 32.23 7.11 3.16
N SER A 228 31.53 6.11 3.70
CA SER A 228 31.78 5.60 5.06
C SER A 228 32.07 4.10 5.08
N SER A 229 33.29 3.73 5.47
CA SER A 229 33.67 2.33 5.72
C SER A 229 32.82 1.68 6.82
N ASP A 230 32.38 2.46 7.80
CA ASP A 230 31.57 1.99 8.93
C ASP A 230 30.14 1.66 8.49
N MET A 231 29.55 2.50 7.62
CA MET A 231 28.25 2.20 7.00
C MET A 231 28.32 0.97 6.11
N LYS A 232 29.41 0.81 5.34
CA LYS A 232 29.66 -0.38 4.53
C LYS A 232 29.75 -1.66 5.38
N MET A 233 30.36 -1.60 6.57
CA MET A 233 30.38 -2.75 7.48
C MET A 233 29.00 -3.00 8.12
N LYS A 234 28.30 -1.95 8.57
CA LYS A 234 26.98 -2.07 9.23
C LYS A 234 25.93 -2.67 8.28
N TRP A 235 25.94 -2.28 7.01
CA TRP A 235 24.95 -2.65 6.01
C TRP A 235 25.47 -3.62 4.96
N LYS A 236 26.48 -4.44 5.28
CA LYS A 236 27.14 -5.38 4.36
C LYS A 236 26.19 -6.39 3.68
N HIS A 237 25.01 -6.62 4.27
CA HIS A 237 23.97 -7.48 3.69
C HIS A 237 23.24 -6.84 2.50
N ILE A 238 23.37 -5.53 2.29
CA ILE A 238 22.96 -4.88 1.05
C ILE A 238 24.02 -5.24 0.00
N ASN A 239 23.65 -6.10 -0.95
CA ASN A 239 24.53 -6.46 -2.04
C ASN A 239 24.70 -5.25 -2.98
N ILE A 240 25.91 -4.72 -3.07
CA ILE A 240 26.24 -3.55 -3.91
C ILE A 240 25.99 -3.85 -5.39
N ASP A 241 26.27 -5.07 -5.85
CA ASP A 241 26.05 -5.44 -7.24
C ASP A 241 24.56 -5.43 -7.58
N HIS A 242 23.73 -5.98 -6.68
CA HIS A 242 22.29 -5.94 -6.83
C HIS A 242 21.73 -4.51 -6.69
N LEU A 243 22.30 -3.68 -5.83
CA LEU A 243 21.96 -2.25 -5.75
C LEU A 243 22.20 -1.55 -7.09
N THR A 244 23.36 -1.78 -7.73
CA THR A 244 23.69 -1.16 -9.02
C THR A 244 22.82 -1.68 -10.16
N GLU A 245 22.44 -2.96 -10.13
CA GLU A 245 21.51 -3.55 -11.09
C GLU A 245 20.12 -2.94 -10.96
N GLU A 246 19.58 -2.85 -9.75
CA GLU A 246 18.26 -2.23 -9.50
C GLU A 246 18.25 -0.75 -9.88
N HIS A 247 19.35 -0.02 -9.62
CA HIS A 247 19.51 1.35 -10.08
C HIS A 247 19.49 1.45 -11.62
N SER A 248 20.26 0.61 -12.32
CA SER A 248 20.26 0.56 -13.80
C SER A 248 18.88 0.24 -14.36
N ASN A 249 18.18 -0.73 -13.76
CA ASN A 249 16.81 -1.08 -14.15
C ASN A 249 15.86 0.12 -14.01
N CYS A 250 16.02 0.94 -12.97
CA CYS A 250 15.22 2.16 -12.80
C CYS A 250 15.48 3.20 -13.88
N GLU A 251 16.74 3.36 -14.32
CA GLU A 251 17.07 4.23 -15.45
C GLU A 251 16.44 3.74 -16.76
N ASP A 252 16.46 2.43 -16.99
CA ASP A 252 15.79 1.83 -18.14
C ASP A 252 14.27 2.04 -18.09
N TYR A 253 13.65 1.94 -16.91
CA TYR A 253 12.23 2.23 -16.74
C TYR A 253 11.89 3.69 -16.99
N LEU A 254 12.74 4.63 -16.58
CA LEU A 254 12.60 6.05 -16.91
C LEU A 254 12.63 6.30 -18.42
N ILE A 255 13.56 5.66 -19.13
CA ILE A 255 13.66 5.78 -20.59
C ILE A 255 12.41 5.20 -21.25
N GLN A 256 11.95 4.03 -20.79
CA GLN A 256 10.73 3.40 -21.29
C GLN A 256 9.49 4.26 -21.02
N ALA A 257 9.35 4.84 -19.83
CA ALA A 257 8.23 5.72 -19.49
C ALA A 257 8.22 6.97 -20.38
N ASN A 258 9.37 7.63 -20.54
CA ASN A 258 9.49 8.81 -21.39
C ASN A 258 9.24 8.53 -22.88
N SER A 259 9.66 7.37 -23.38
CA SER A 259 9.42 6.98 -24.77
C SER A 259 7.95 6.69 -25.09
N LYS A 260 7.16 6.24 -24.10
CA LYS A 260 5.70 6.06 -24.23
C LYS A 260 4.92 7.37 -24.23
N ARG A 261 5.47 8.43 -23.64
CA ARG A 261 4.82 9.74 -23.48
C ARG A 261 4.20 10.29 -24.78
N PRO A 262 4.91 10.41 -25.92
CA PRO A 262 4.32 10.94 -27.15
C PRO A 262 3.15 10.10 -27.66
N GLN A 263 3.23 8.77 -27.53
CA GLN A 263 2.16 7.86 -27.97
C GLN A 263 0.87 8.09 -27.15
N ILE A 264 0.99 8.28 -25.83
CA ILE A 264 -0.17 8.58 -24.98
C ILE A 264 -0.76 9.96 -25.30
N VAL A 265 0.09 10.98 -25.54
CA VAL A 265 -0.37 12.31 -25.94
C VAL A 265 -1.20 12.25 -27.22
N GLU A 266 -0.75 11.49 -28.22
CA GLU A 266 -1.48 11.32 -29.48
C GLU A 266 -2.83 10.61 -29.28
N ILE A 267 -2.86 9.55 -28.47
CA ILE A 267 -4.09 8.83 -28.12
C ILE A 267 -5.08 9.74 -27.41
N GLU A 268 -4.63 10.53 -26.42
CA GLU A 268 -5.51 11.45 -25.70
C GLU A 268 -6.04 12.57 -26.60
N ARG A 269 -5.20 13.13 -27.48
CA ARG A 269 -5.60 14.13 -28.46
C ARG A 269 -6.66 13.57 -29.42
N ALA A 270 -6.44 12.37 -29.96
CA ALA A 270 -7.40 11.71 -30.85
C ALA A 270 -8.74 11.40 -30.15
N ARG A 271 -8.69 10.99 -28.87
CA ARG A 271 -9.88 10.79 -28.04
C ARG A 271 -10.62 12.12 -27.82
N GLU A 272 -9.90 13.21 -27.58
CA GLU A 272 -10.50 14.52 -27.39
C GLU A 272 -11.14 15.06 -28.68
N GLU A 273 -10.46 14.93 -29.82
CA GLU A 273 -11.02 15.28 -31.13
C GLU A 273 -12.28 14.47 -31.46
N SER A 274 -12.26 13.16 -31.18
CA SER A 274 -13.44 12.31 -31.37
C SER A 274 -14.61 12.75 -30.49
N ARG A 275 -14.35 13.11 -29.22
CA ARG A 275 -15.36 13.68 -28.32
C ARG A 275 -15.90 15.02 -28.82
N ARG A 276 -15.03 15.90 -29.37
CA ARG A 276 -15.44 17.18 -29.96
C ARG A 276 -16.36 16.97 -31.17
N LYS A 277 -15.97 16.09 -32.11
CA LYS A 277 -16.80 15.73 -33.27
C LYS A 277 -18.16 15.14 -32.86
N GLN A 278 -18.17 14.25 -31.86
CA GLN A 278 -19.43 13.71 -31.33
C GLN A 278 -20.32 14.79 -30.72
N ARG A 279 -19.77 15.75 -29.97
CA ARG A 279 -20.52 16.89 -29.43
C ARG A 279 -21.09 17.79 -30.53
N GLU A 280 -20.31 18.08 -31.57
CA GLU A 280 -20.79 18.87 -32.72
C GLU A 280 -21.93 18.17 -33.46
N ILE A 281 -21.85 16.85 -33.68
CA ILE A 281 -22.93 16.07 -34.29
C ILE A 281 -24.19 16.12 -33.42
N MET A 282 -24.05 15.95 -32.10
CA MET A 282 -25.17 16.01 -31.16
C MET A 282 -25.85 17.38 -31.16
N LEU A 283 -25.07 18.47 -31.17
CA LEU A 283 -25.60 19.83 -31.25
C LEU A 283 -26.37 20.06 -32.56
N LYS A 284 -25.83 19.62 -33.71
CA LYS A 284 -26.53 19.73 -35.00
C LYS A 284 -27.84 18.94 -35.01
N LEU A 285 -27.84 17.73 -34.45
CA LEU A 285 -29.05 16.92 -34.34
C LEU A 285 -30.11 17.60 -33.44
N GLU A 286 -29.67 18.28 -32.38
CA GLU A 286 -30.55 19.03 -31.48
C GLU A 286 -31.12 20.28 -32.17
N GLU A 287 -30.30 21.03 -32.92
CA GLU A 287 -30.74 22.15 -33.74
C GLU A 287 -31.75 21.73 -34.81
N GLU A 288 -31.49 20.62 -35.51
CA GLU A 288 -32.42 20.04 -36.50
C GLU A 288 -33.75 19.63 -35.86
N LYS A 289 -33.72 19.00 -34.68
CA LYS A 289 -34.94 18.67 -33.93
C LYS A 289 -35.74 19.92 -33.55
N ILE A 290 -35.08 20.95 -33.05
CA ILE A 290 -35.74 22.23 -32.71
C ILE A 290 -36.33 22.89 -33.95
N ALA A 291 -35.62 22.87 -35.09
CA ALA A 291 -36.12 23.41 -36.34
C ALA A 291 -37.36 22.64 -36.84
N GLN A 292 -37.32 21.30 -36.79
CA GLN A 292 -38.47 20.46 -37.14
C GLN A 292 -39.67 20.72 -36.23
N MET A 293 -39.44 20.87 -34.91
CA MET A 293 -40.50 21.22 -33.96
C MET A 293 -41.14 22.57 -34.31
N LYS A 294 -40.34 23.60 -34.62
CA LYS A 294 -40.87 24.92 -35.03
C LYS A 294 -41.67 24.86 -36.33
N ILE A 295 -41.21 24.07 -37.30
CA ILE A 295 -41.94 23.86 -38.55
C ILE A 295 -43.28 23.17 -38.25
N GLN A 296 -43.27 22.11 -37.44
CA GLN A 296 -44.48 21.41 -37.03
C GLN A 296 -45.47 22.34 -36.31
N GLU A 297 -44.99 23.15 -35.34
CA GLU A 297 -45.79 24.14 -34.63
C GLU A 297 -46.41 25.18 -35.59
N SER A 298 -45.63 25.66 -36.58
CA SER A 298 -46.14 26.61 -37.58
C SER A 298 -47.22 25.99 -38.47
N GLN A 299 -47.03 24.74 -38.91
CA GLN A 299 -48.02 24.00 -39.70
C GLN A 299 -49.30 23.74 -38.91
N ASP A 300 -49.18 23.38 -37.63
CA ASP A 300 -50.31 23.18 -36.73
C ASP A 300 -51.08 24.49 -36.50
N LEU A 301 -50.36 25.62 -36.36
CA LEU A 301 -50.96 26.95 -36.24
C LEU A 301 -51.70 27.38 -37.52
N GLU A 302 -51.10 27.18 -38.69
CA GLU A 302 -51.76 27.45 -39.98
C GLU A 302 -53.00 26.58 -40.17
N ARG A 303 -52.93 25.30 -39.79
CA ARG A 303 -54.07 24.38 -39.83
C ARG A 303 -55.19 24.86 -38.92
N GLN A 304 -54.88 25.32 -37.70
CA GLN A 304 -55.86 25.90 -36.79
C GLN A 304 -56.49 27.17 -37.35
N ASN A 305 -55.70 28.06 -37.96
CA ASN A 305 -56.22 29.28 -38.58
C ASN A 305 -57.14 28.97 -39.76
N ARG A 306 -56.77 28.05 -40.67
CA ARG A 306 -57.67 27.62 -41.76
C ARG A 306 -58.98 27.04 -41.24
N LEU A 307 -58.92 26.18 -40.21
CA LEU A 307 -60.13 25.63 -39.59
C LEU A 307 -61.01 26.75 -39.00
N ARG A 308 -60.40 27.78 -38.42
CA ARG A 308 -61.10 28.96 -37.90
C ARG A 308 -61.74 29.77 -39.02
N ASP A 309 -61.05 29.98 -40.13
CA ASP A 309 -61.56 30.71 -41.30
C ASP A 309 -62.72 29.97 -41.96
N LEU A 310 -62.56 28.65 -42.22
CA LEU A 310 -63.65 27.78 -42.69
C LEU A 310 -64.86 27.85 -41.77
N ARG A 311 -64.65 27.78 -40.44
CA ARG A 311 -65.75 27.91 -39.47
C ARG A 311 -66.46 29.26 -39.61
N ASN A 312 -65.71 30.36 -39.81
CA ASN A 312 -66.29 31.69 -40.00
C ASN A 312 -67.05 31.80 -41.34
N GLU A 313 -66.53 31.22 -42.42
CA GLU A 313 -67.22 31.13 -43.72
C GLU A 313 -68.52 30.35 -43.59
N PHE A 314 -68.51 29.16 -42.97
CA PHE A 314 -69.72 28.39 -42.70
C PHE A 314 -70.74 29.17 -41.86
N LEU A 315 -70.29 29.93 -40.86
CA LEU A 315 -71.17 30.79 -40.07
C LEU A 315 -71.76 31.94 -40.89
N ASN A 316 -71.00 32.54 -41.80
CA ASN A 316 -71.48 33.60 -42.69
C ASN A 316 -72.45 33.08 -43.76
N MET A 317 -72.14 31.94 -44.39
CA MET A 317 -73.06 31.28 -45.33
C MET A 317 -74.37 30.88 -44.66
N ASN A 318 -74.32 30.40 -43.41
CA ASN A 318 -75.53 30.11 -42.65
C ASN A 318 -76.28 31.38 -42.21
N LYS A 319 -75.59 32.50 -41.96
CA LYS A 319 -76.24 33.81 -41.74
C LYS A 319 -76.99 34.29 -42.98
N ASP A 320 -76.43 34.09 -44.17
CA ASP A 320 -77.08 34.47 -45.43
C ASP A 320 -78.23 33.50 -45.79
N ALA A 321 -78.09 32.20 -45.49
CA ALA A 321 -79.18 31.23 -45.63
C ALA A 321 -80.33 31.45 -44.62
N LEU A 322 -80.10 32.19 -43.53
CA LEU A 322 -81.09 32.56 -42.52
C LEU A 322 -81.69 33.96 -42.73
N ARG A 323 -81.41 34.65 -43.85
CA ARG A 323 -82.15 35.88 -44.21
C ARG A 323 -83.57 35.52 -44.65
N VAL A 324 -84.48 35.46 -43.67
CA VAL A 324 -85.92 35.46 -43.90
C VAL A 324 -86.31 36.79 -44.52
N PRO A 325 -87.03 36.84 -45.66
CA PRO A 325 -87.54 38.10 -46.20
C PRO A 325 -88.61 38.63 -45.23
N VAL A 326 -88.35 39.80 -44.65
CA VAL A 326 -89.34 40.50 -43.83
C VAL A 326 -90.43 41.01 -44.78
N LYS A 327 -91.63 40.42 -44.68
CA LYS A 327 -92.84 40.98 -45.27
C LYS A 327 -93.31 42.16 -44.43
N ASP A 328 -93.58 43.28 -45.09
CA ASP A 328 -94.35 44.40 -44.57
C ASP A 328 -95.73 43.92 -44.07
N ASP A 329 -96.12 44.32 -42.86
CA ASP A 329 -97.53 44.51 -42.50
C ASP A 329 -97.69 45.49 -41.31
N MET A 330 -98.20 46.67 -41.66
CA MET A 330 -99.34 47.37 -41.05
C MET A 330 -99.44 47.52 -39.51
N SER A 331 -99.17 48.76 -39.09
CA SER A 331 -99.92 49.57 -38.11
C SER A 331 -100.42 48.93 -36.81
N PHE A 332 -99.78 49.29 -35.70
CA PHE A 332 -100.51 49.70 -34.48
C PHE A 332 -99.79 50.86 -33.79
N HIS A 333 -100.46 52.03 -33.81
CA HIS A 333 -100.22 53.13 -32.89
C HIS A 333 -100.63 52.72 -31.48
N PHE A 334 -99.77 52.96 -30.49
CA PHE A 334 -100.22 53.45 -29.19
C PHE A 334 -99.15 54.38 -28.57
N PHE A 335 -99.66 55.52 -28.13
CA PHE A 335 -98.96 56.68 -27.56
C PHE A 335 -98.98 56.56 -26.03
N ILE A 336 -97.86 56.93 -25.37
CA ILE A 336 -97.71 57.51 -24.00
C ILE A 336 -98.21 56.63 -22.83
N LEU A 337 -97.39 56.25 -21.84
CA LEU A 337 -96.67 57.09 -20.85
C LEU A 337 -95.47 56.32 -20.28
#